data_AF-A0A3B8VBK0-F1
#
_entry.id   AF-A0A3B8VBK0-F1
#
_cell.length_a   1.000
_cell.length_b   1.000
_cell.length_c   1.000
_cell.angle_alpha   90.00
_cell.angle_beta   90.00
_cell.angle_gamma   90.00
#
_symmetry.space_group_name_H-M   'P 1'
#
loop_
_entity.id
_entity.type
_entity.pdbx_description
1 polymer ?
#
loop_
_entity_poly.entity_id
_entity_poly.type
_entity_poly.pdbx_seq_one_letter_code
_entity_poly.pdbx_strand_id
1 'polypeptide(L)'
;MGAEEKKQEQSAAWAAASRALEIPKKYGFEYEYTYDKGSDSSCVYIHRFKKGRDRFDLRVLSGAETLTVVAYVGGEYRFPDLKKKYKKRWRIFALKHLFKKATDSDVWELYAEMLEEEAKSGAFFGIPV
;
A
#
# COMPACT_ATOMS: atom_id res chain seq x y z
N MET A 1 -26.71 4.70 0.37
CA MET A 1 -25.70 4.70 -0.71
C MET A 1 -26.29 4.05 -1.94
N GLY A 2 -26.48 4.83 -3.00
CA GLY A 2 -26.99 4.36 -4.29
C GLY A 2 -25.94 3.52 -5.05
N ALA A 3 -26.39 2.74 -6.03
CA ALA A 3 -25.49 1.93 -6.87
C ALA A 3 -24.48 2.80 -7.66
N GLU A 4 -24.84 4.04 -7.96
CA GLU A 4 -24.00 5.01 -8.69
C GLU A 4 -22.88 5.58 -7.81
N GLU A 5 -23.15 5.88 -6.54
CA GLU A 5 -22.14 6.31 -5.56
C GLU A 5 -21.09 5.20 -5.34
N LYS A 6 -21.52 3.94 -5.22
CA LYS A 6 -20.59 2.80 -5.08
C LYS A 6 -19.67 2.64 -6.30
N LYS A 7 -20.19 2.88 -7.51
CA LYS A 7 -19.41 2.78 -8.75
C LYS A 7 -18.38 3.90 -8.85
N GLN A 8 -18.73 5.12 -8.45
CA GLN A 8 -17.80 6.25 -8.40
C GLN A 8 -16.71 6.04 -7.34
N GLU A 9 -17.06 5.58 -6.14
CA GLU A 9 -16.11 5.26 -5.08
C GLU A 9 -15.12 4.16 -5.51
N GLN A 10 -15.61 3.10 -6.16
CA GLN A 10 -14.77 2.03 -6.68
C GLN A 10 -13.82 2.52 -7.79
N SER A 11 -14.28 3.44 -8.65
CA SER A 11 -13.44 4.08 -9.66
C SER A 11 -12.34 4.95 -9.06
N ALA A 12 -12.65 5.70 -7.99
CA ALA A 12 -11.69 6.55 -7.29
C ALA A 12 -10.62 5.71 -6.57
N ALA A 13 -11.05 4.65 -5.86
CA ALA A 13 -10.15 3.72 -5.19
C ALA A 13 -9.19 3.04 -6.17
N TRP A 14 -9.66 2.64 -7.35
CA TRP A 14 -8.80 2.04 -8.38
C TRP A 14 -7.78 3.04 -8.94
N ALA A 15 -8.17 4.30 -9.13
CA ALA A 15 -7.27 5.35 -9.57
C ALA A 15 -6.17 5.65 -8.53
N ALA A 16 -6.54 5.75 -7.24
CA ALA A 16 -5.60 5.95 -6.14
C ALA A 16 -4.63 4.76 -5.99
N ALA A 17 -5.16 3.53 -6.04
CA ALA A 17 -4.35 2.32 -6.03
C ALA A 17 -3.35 2.30 -7.20
N SER A 18 -3.82 2.62 -8.40
CA SER A 18 -2.97 2.66 -9.60
C SER A 18 -1.81 3.65 -9.42
N ARG A 19 -2.06 4.86 -8.90
CA ARG A 19 -0.99 5.83 -8.59
C ARG A 19 0.01 5.28 -7.59
N ALA A 20 -0.45 4.66 -6.51
CA ALA A 20 0.42 4.07 -5.49
C ALA A 20 1.33 2.98 -6.10
N LEU A 21 0.76 2.14 -6.97
CA LEU A 21 1.47 1.03 -7.62
C LEU A 21 2.44 1.48 -8.71
N GLU A 22 2.23 2.65 -9.32
CA GLU A 22 3.16 3.21 -10.30
C GLU A 22 4.42 3.81 -9.65
N ILE A 23 4.36 4.22 -8.38
CA ILE A 23 5.51 4.86 -7.72
C ILE A 23 6.75 3.94 -7.74
N PRO A 24 6.72 2.70 -7.23
CA PRO A 24 7.93 1.86 -7.25
C PRO A 24 8.40 1.50 -8.66
N LYS A 25 7.47 1.35 -9.61
CA LYS A 25 7.79 1.05 -11.02
C LYS A 25 8.66 2.13 -11.65
N LYS A 26 8.41 3.41 -11.32
CA LYS A 26 9.25 4.54 -11.77
C LYS A 26 10.71 4.44 -11.31
N TYR A 27 10.98 3.71 -10.23
CA TYR A 27 12.32 3.48 -9.66
C TYR A 27 12.89 2.09 -10.02
N GLY A 28 12.41 1.50 -11.11
CA GLY A 28 12.96 0.27 -11.68
C GLY A 28 12.54 -1.01 -10.95
N PHE A 29 11.44 -0.98 -10.19
CA PHE A 29 10.88 -2.21 -9.62
C PHE A 29 9.94 -2.89 -10.62
N GLU A 30 10.10 -4.20 -10.78
CA GLU A 30 9.18 -5.04 -11.52
C GLU A 30 7.96 -5.36 -10.67
N TYR A 31 6.77 -5.19 -11.25
CA TYR A 31 5.52 -5.38 -10.54
C TYR A 31 4.90 -6.75 -10.85
N GLU A 32 4.50 -7.44 -9.79
CA GLU A 32 3.73 -8.67 -9.85
C GLU A 32 2.49 -8.54 -8.96
N TYR A 33 1.37 -9.02 -9.47
CA TYR A 33 0.13 -9.12 -8.70
C TYR A 33 -0.15 -10.59 -8.41
N THR A 34 -0.35 -10.91 -7.15
CA THR A 34 -0.81 -12.23 -6.73
C THR A 34 -1.91 -12.13 -5.69
N TYR A 35 -2.61 -13.22 -5.49
CA TYR A 35 -3.76 -13.34 -4.60
C TYR A 35 -3.59 -14.59 -3.76
N ASP A 36 -3.67 -14.42 -2.44
CA ASP A 36 -3.55 -15.51 -1.49
C ASP A 36 -4.86 -15.66 -0.69
N LYS A 37 -5.54 -16.79 -0.88
CA LYS A 37 -6.59 -17.24 0.05
C LYS A 37 -5.92 -18.07 1.13
N GLY A 38 -5.60 -17.45 2.26
CA GLY A 38 -5.19 -18.20 3.45
C GLY A 38 -6.28 -19.19 3.89
N SER A 39 -5.90 -20.14 4.75
CA SER A 39 -6.80 -21.18 5.29
C SER A 39 -8.00 -20.61 6.06
N ASP A 40 -7.91 -19.36 6.53
CA ASP A 40 -8.81 -18.80 7.54
C ASP A 40 -9.81 -17.76 6.97
N SER A 41 -10.16 -17.88 5.68
CA SER A 41 -11.16 -17.03 4.99
C SER A 41 -10.76 -15.58 4.70
N SER A 42 -9.64 -15.09 5.22
CA SER A 42 -9.10 -13.77 4.90
C SER A 42 -8.33 -13.82 3.57
N CYS A 43 -8.90 -13.22 2.52
CA CYS A 43 -8.22 -13.11 1.24
C CYS A 43 -7.21 -11.95 1.29
N VAL A 44 -5.99 -12.16 0.83
CA VAL A 44 -4.95 -11.13 0.77
C VAL A 44 -4.59 -10.85 -0.68
N TYR A 45 -4.80 -9.61 -1.11
CA TYR A 45 -4.27 -9.10 -2.37
C TYR A 45 -2.82 -8.69 -2.14
N ILE A 46 -1.91 -9.22 -2.93
CA ILE A 46 -0.46 -9.01 -2.77
C ILE A 46 0.06 -8.30 -4.02
N HIS A 47 0.45 -7.05 -3.82
CA HIS A 47 1.13 -6.23 -4.82
C HIS A 47 2.64 -6.30 -4.55
N ARG A 48 3.35 -7.11 -5.32
CA ARG A 48 4.77 -7.38 -5.15
C ARG A 48 5.60 -6.52 -6.09
N PHE A 49 6.69 -5.98 -5.57
CA PHE A 49 7.67 -5.18 -6.28
C PHE A 49 9.04 -5.80 -6.11
N LYS A 50 9.68 -6.22 -7.19
CA LYS A 50 10.99 -6.87 -7.20
C LYS A 50 12.06 -5.94 -7.77
N LYS A 51 13.27 -6.02 -7.22
CA LYS A 51 14.46 -5.39 -7.81
C LYS A 51 15.66 -6.29 -7.56
N GLY A 52 16.11 -6.97 -8.62
CA GLY A 52 17.12 -8.02 -8.52
C GLY A 52 16.65 -9.15 -7.59
N ARG A 53 17.39 -9.38 -6.50
CA ARG A 53 17.08 -10.44 -5.50
C ARG A 53 16.16 -9.96 -4.38
N ASP A 54 16.00 -8.65 -4.24
CA ASP A 54 15.19 -8.06 -3.18
C ASP A 54 13.77 -7.79 -3.66
N ARG A 55 12.83 -7.75 -2.72
CA ARG A 55 11.42 -7.47 -3.03
C ARG A 55 10.67 -6.89 -1.85
N PHE A 56 9.58 -6.19 -2.10
CA PHE A 56 8.60 -5.90 -1.08
C PHE A 56 7.18 -6.16 -1.58
N ASP A 57 6.30 -6.51 -0.64
CA ASP A 57 4.91 -6.85 -0.85
C ASP A 57 4.06 -5.79 -0.13
N LEU A 58 3.15 -5.15 -0.85
CA LEU A 58 2.04 -4.42 -0.27
C LEU A 58 0.84 -5.36 -0.20
N ARG A 59 0.43 -5.73 1.01
CA ARG A 59 -0.60 -6.73 1.29
C ARG A 59 -1.88 -6.07 1.77
N VAL A 60 -2.96 -6.25 1.02
CA VAL A 60 -4.28 -5.71 1.34
C VAL A 60 -5.19 -6.86 1.74
N LEU A 61 -5.63 -6.84 3.00
CA LEU A 61 -6.60 -7.82 3.50
C LEU A 61 -8.01 -7.44 3.00
N SER A 62 -8.73 -8.42 2.46
CA SER A 62 -10.11 -8.25 2.02
C SER A 62 -10.99 -7.84 3.21
N GLY A 63 -11.66 -6.69 3.09
CA GLY A 63 -12.47 -6.10 4.15
C GLY A 63 -11.70 -5.31 5.20
N ALA A 64 -10.37 -5.20 5.09
CA ALA A 64 -9.56 -4.34 5.94
C ALA A 64 -9.21 -3.02 5.24
N GLU A 65 -9.29 -1.92 5.99
CA GLU A 65 -8.89 -0.57 5.55
C GLU A 65 -7.37 -0.35 5.61
N THR A 66 -6.60 -1.41 5.81
CA THR A 66 -5.18 -1.28 6.16
C THR A 66 -4.32 -2.21 5.33
N LEU A 67 -3.29 -1.62 4.74
CA LEU A 67 -2.27 -2.31 3.97
C LEU A 67 -1.07 -2.62 4.89
N THR A 68 -0.57 -3.84 4.80
CA THR A 68 0.65 -4.28 5.51
C THR A 68 1.80 -4.40 4.53
N VAL A 69 3.00 -4.10 4.99
CA VAL A 69 4.22 -4.16 4.15
C VAL A 69 5.11 -5.29 4.65
N VAL A 70 5.57 -6.11 3.72
CA VAL A 70 6.60 -7.12 3.96
C VAL A 70 7.72 -6.89 2.97
N ALA A 71 8.95 -6.69 3.44
CA ALA A 71 10.12 -6.55 2.58
C ALA A 71 11.06 -7.74 2.78
N TYR A 72 11.75 -8.14 1.72
CA TYR A 72 12.81 -9.12 1.72
C TYR A 72 14.05 -8.45 1.13
N VAL A 73 15.06 -8.23 1.97
CA VAL A 73 16.23 -7.41 1.67
C VAL A 73 17.47 -8.14 2.12
N GLY A 74 18.41 -8.39 1.21
CA GLY A 74 19.71 -8.98 1.54
C GLY A 74 19.62 -10.41 2.12
N GLY A 75 18.56 -11.14 1.82
CA GLY A 75 18.34 -12.50 2.35
C GLY A 75 17.43 -12.58 3.58
N GLU A 76 16.95 -11.44 4.10
CA GLU A 76 16.17 -11.39 5.35
C GLU A 76 14.79 -10.76 5.16
N TYR A 77 13.80 -11.29 5.88
CA TYR A 77 12.48 -10.67 5.97
C TYR A 77 12.45 -9.51 6.95
N ARG A 78 11.83 -8.41 6.52
CA ARG A 78 11.56 -7.21 7.30
C ARG A 78 10.07 -6.91 7.24
N PHE A 79 9.55 -6.37 8.34
CA PHE A 79 8.13 -6.02 8.47
C PHE A 79 8.01 -4.53 8.82
N PRO A 80 8.17 -3.63 7.82
CA PRO A 80 8.11 -2.20 8.06
C PRO A 80 6.73 -1.78 8.57
N ASP A 81 6.69 -1.13 9.72
CA ASP A 81 5.48 -0.47 10.22
C ASP A 81 5.42 0.95 9.69
N LEU A 82 4.76 1.12 8.54
CA LEU A 82 4.54 2.41 7.89
C LEU A 82 3.78 3.39 8.79
N LYS A 83 2.83 2.90 9.61
CA LYS A 83 2.07 3.76 10.53
C LYS A 83 2.98 4.32 11.62
N LYS A 84 3.91 3.50 12.13
CA LYS A 84 4.90 3.94 13.12
C LYS A 84 5.95 4.86 12.51
N LYS A 85 6.48 4.53 11.33
CA LYS A 85 7.49 5.34 10.62
C LYS A 85 6.95 6.72 10.23
N TYR A 86 5.72 6.77 9.68
CA TYR A 86 5.06 8.00 9.24
C TYR A 86 3.93 8.43 10.18
N LYS A 87 4.16 8.33 11.50
CA LYS A 87 3.16 8.61 12.55
C LYS A 87 2.47 9.97 12.42
N LYS A 88 3.20 11.01 11.98
CA LYS A 88 2.63 12.35 11.75
C LYS A 88 1.58 12.34 10.63
N ARG A 89 1.85 11.69 9.51
CA ARG A 89 0.91 11.56 8.38
C ARG A 89 -0.29 10.71 8.76
N TRP A 90 -0.05 9.59 9.46
CA TRP A 90 -1.14 8.76 9.99
C TRP A 90 -2.05 9.52 10.95
N ARG A 91 -1.50 10.39 11.81
CA ARG A 91 -2.30 11.25 12.69
C ARG A 91 -3.14 12.26 11.92
N ILE A 92 -2.57 12.92 10.91
CA ILE A 92 -3.32 13.87 10.07
C ILE A 92 -4.47 13.15 9.35
N PHE A 93 -4.19 11.97 8.79
CA PHE A 93 -5.20 11.10 8.20
C PHE A 93 -6.29 10.74 9.20
N ALA A 94 -5.93 10.22 10.37
CA ALA A 94 -6.89 9.86 11.42
C ALA A 94 -7.75 11.05 11.85
N LEU A 95 -7.17 12.26 11.97
CA LEU A 95 -7.91 13.48 12.30
C LEU A 95 -8.92 13.86 11.20
N LYS A 96 -8.55 13.76 9.92
CA LYS A 96 -9.46 14.02 8.78
C LYS A 96 -10.65 13.05 8.73
N HIS A 97 -10.44 11.83 9.23
CA HIS A 97 -11.43 10.75 9.22
C HIS A 97 -12.07 10.47 10.59
N LEU A 98 -11.98 11.41 11.55
CA LEU A 98 -12.58 11.27 12.89
C LEU A 98 -14.11 11.12 12.84
N PHE A 99 -14.77 11.83 11.92
CA PHE A 99 -16.24 11.88 11.80
C PHE A 99 -16.77 11.14 10.57
N LYS A 100 -15.88 10.61 9.73
CA LYS A 100 -16.22 9.89 8.49
C LYS A 100 -15.21 8.78 8.27
N LYS A 101 -15.70 7.56 8.07
CA LYS A 101 -14.91 6.39 7.72
C LYS A 101 -14.04 6.71 6.49
N ALA A 102 -12.77 6.33 6.53
CA ALA A 102 -11.89 6.50 5.38
C ALA A 102 -12.38 5.64 4.22
N THR A 103 -12.36 6.19 3.02
CA THR A 103 -12.63 5.41 1.81
C THR A 103 -11.37 4.65 1.41
N ASP A 104 -11.54 3.60 0.60
CA ASP A 104 -10.40 2.86 0.04
C ASP A 104 -9.46 3.79 -0.74
N SER A 105 -10.01 4.82 -1.40
CA SER A 105 -9.23 5.85 -2.10
C SER A 105 -8.33 6.63 -1.13
N ASP A 106 -8.88 7.09 0.00
CA ASP A 106 -8.11 7.86 0.99
C ASP A 106 -6.95 7.03 1.56
N VAL A 107 -7.20 5.74 1.79
CA VAL A 107 -6.18 4.79 2.24
C VAL A 107 -5.07 4.70 1.19
N TRP A 108 -5.41 4.41 -0.06
CA TRP A 108 -4.41 4.30 -1.13
C TRP A 108 -3.63 5.58 -1.38
N GLU A 109 -4.26 6.75 -1.27
CA GLU A 109 -3.56 8.04 -1.35
C GLU A 109 -2.54 8.22 -0.22
N LEU A 110 -2.90 7.85 1.01
CA LEU A 110 -1.96 7.89 2.13
C LEU A 110 -0.74 6.96 1.90
N TYR A 111 -0.96 5.77 1.35
CA TYR A 111 0.14 4.85 1.04
C TYR A 111 0.98 5.36 -0.14
N ALA A 112 0.37 5.95 -1.17
CA ALA A 112 1.11 6.60 -2.26
C ALA A 112 2.04 7.68 -1.72
N GLU A 113 1.52 8.56 -0.85
CA GLU A 113 2.31 9.60 -0.18
C GLU A 113 3.49 9.03 0.62
N MET A 114 3.29 7.92 1.35
CA MET A 114 4.36 7.27 2.11
C MET A 114 5.40 6.62 1.19
N LEU A 115 4.98 5.99 0.10
CA LEU A 115 5.88 5.40 -0.90
C LEU A 115 6.72 6.46 -1.60
N GLU A 116 6.16 7.63 -1.92
CA GLU A 116 6.96 8.73 -2.46
C GLU A 116 8.05 9.20 -1.48
N GLU A 117 7.77 9.23 -0.18
CA GLU A 117 8.77 9.58 0.83
C GLU A 117 9.85 8.51 0.97
N GLU A 118 9.49 7.23 0.94
CA GLU A 118 10.48 6.14 0.89
C GLU A 118 11.41 6.34 -0.32
N ALA A 119 10.82 6.59 -1.50
CA ALA A 119 11.59 6.81 -2.72
C ALA A 119 12.53 8.01 -2.63
N LYS A 120 12.05 9.16 -2.12
CA LYS A 120 12.87 10.36 -1.89
C LYS A 120 14.00 10.12 -0.90
N SER A 121 13.82 9.21 0.06
CA SER A 121 14.85 8.84 1.02
C SER A 121 15.96 7.94 0.46
N GLY A 122 15.85 7.53 -0.82
CA GLY A 122 16.87 6.73 -1.51
C GLY A 122 16.66 5.22 -1.41
N ALA A 123 15.60 4.74 -0.74
CA ALA A 123 15.28 3.32 -0.68
C ALA A 123 13.81 3.05 -0.35
N PHE A 124 13.23 2.03 -0.98
CA PHE A 124 11.97 1.43 -0.52
C PHE A 124 12.25 0.37 0.53
N PHE A 125 11.95 0.67 1.80
CA PHE A 125 12.06 -0.32 2.89
C PHE A 125 13.45 -0.96 3.05
N GLY A 126 14.49 -0.24 2.62
CA GLY A 126 15.88 -0.70 2.59
C GLY A 126 16.36 -1.27 1.25
N ILE A 127 15.50 -1.31 0.22
CA ILE A 127 15.87 -1.66 -1.16
C ILE A 127 16.19 -0.38 -1.93
N PRO A 128 17.42 -0.20 -2.44
CA PRO A 128 17.81 1.03 -3.13
C PRO A 128 16.92 1.36 -4.34
N VAL A 129 16.53 2.64 -4.47
CA VAL A 129 15.86 3.15 -5.68
C VAL A 129 16.82 3.36 -6.85
#